data_AF-A0A399IIB6-F1
#
_entry.id   AF-A0A399IIB6-F1
#
_cell.length_a   1.000
_cell.length_b   1.000
_cell.length_c   1.000
_cell.angle_alpha   90.00
_cell.angle_beta   90.00
_cell.angle_gamma   90.00
#
_symmetry.space_group_name_H-M   'P 1'
#
loop_
_entity.id
_entity.type
_entity.pdbx_description
1 polymer ?
#
loop_
_entity_poly.entity_id
_entity_poly.type
_entity_poly.pdbx_seq_one_letter_code
_entity_poly.pdbx_strand_id
1 'polypeptide(L)'
;MKNKVLVFWKKYSYLIMLSNLLIGLIHPMVALIFTICMMGPAVVGFFTGRFWCGSICPIGNFFDKVTIKTSRGHKVPKIFKSTFLKIIIAITMIIMFIYDMKSAWGNGNRVGFIYFEMIMESIIIGTLLSLLYNHRVWCHFCPMGSMGSLMAKFSKNKKVLEVSADCINCGKCSDNCPMGVSPSDFKDNKINSPDCIQCRKCVYECPQKSISYDRTKFKNNFLVNEKLTIKPKKNSVVVNTFEENMVISIIFTLPIIILSMNMFSSHLLSTTASLAKIAITKLILTSIVMLSIIDFLQLGLTSLFKGHPNRYSVIATGIISWYAYQVLVVYLVLTVNPAFTYNINLSTLAIIITCINIIRYLKVKRN
;
A
#
# COMPACT_ATOMS: atom_id res chain seq x y z
N MET A 1 -11.95 19.87 6.46
CA MET A 1 -12.59 18.53 6.41
C MET A 1 -11.55 17.48 6.03
N LYS A 2 -11.05 16.71 7.01
CA LYS A 2 -10.27 15.49 6.72
C LYS A 2 -11.23 14.50 6.08
N ASN A 3 -11.09 14.22 4.78
CA ASN A 3 -11.81 13.12 4.16
C ASN A 3 -11.32 11.81 4.80
N LYS A 4 -12.11 11.24 5.73
CA LYS A 4 -11.74 10.04 6.48
C LYS A 4 -11.39 8.88 5.54
N VAL A 5 -12.07 8.78 4.40
CA VAL A 5 -11.80 7.77 3.35
C VAL A 5 -10.39 7.91 2.79
N LEU A 6 -9.95 9.15 2.48
CA LEU A 6 -8.61 9.37 1.93
C LEU A 6 -7.51 9.07 2.95
N VAL A 7 -7.74 9.38 4.23
CA VAL A 7 -6.80 9.04 5.31
C VAL A 7 -6.69 7.54 5.46
N PHE A 8 -7.82 6.83 5.46
CA PHE A 8 -7.87 5.38 5.50
C PHE A 8 -7.16 4.74 4.29
N TRP A 9 -7.49 5.21 3.07
CA TRP A 9 -6.86 4.76 1.84
C TRP A 9 -5.33 4.94 1.89
N LYS A 10 -4.87 6.13 2.26
CA LYS A 10 -3.43 6.41 2.38
C LYS A 10 -2.73 5.50 3.38
N LYS A 11 -3.45 5.05 4.42
CA LYS A 11 -2.91 4.14 5.43
C LYS A 11 -2.84 2.69 4.94
N TYR A 12 -3.84 2.20 4.21
CA TYR A 12 -4.01 0.75 3.96
C TYR A 12 -3.95 0.31 2.50
N SER A 13 -3.94 1.21 1.52
CA SER A 13 -3.99 0.82 0.09
C SER A 13 -2.82 -0.06 -0.36
N TYR A 14 -1.66 0.03 0.31
CA TYR A 14 -0.51 -0.81 -0.03
C TYR A 14 -0.74 -2.29 0.30
N LEU A 15 -1.55 -2.61 1.32
CA LEU A 15 -1.92 -3.99 1.66
C LEU A 15 -2.79 -4.59 0.56
N ILE A 16 -3.72 -3.78 0.02
CA ILE A 16 -4.59 -4.17 -1.11
C ILE A 16 -3.74 -4.44 -2.35
N MET A 17 -2.69 -3.65 -2.58
CA MET A 17 -1.77 -3.89 -3.70
C MET A 17 -0.98 -5.19 -3.50
N LEU A 18 -0.41 -5.43 -2.32
CA LEU A 18 0.34 -6.64 -2.02
C LEU A 18 -0.53 -7.90 -2.12
N SER A 19 -1.77 -7.84 -1.65
CA SER A 19 -2.70 -8.95 -1.77
C SER A 19 -3.04 -9.24 -3.23
N ASN A 20 -3.31 -8.21 -4.05
CA ASN A 20 -3.55 -8.38 -5.48
C ASN A 20 -2.34 -8.95 -6.24
N LEU A 21 -1.11 -8.59 -5.84
CA LEU A 21 0.11 -9.18 -6.42
C LEU A 21 0.22 -10.67 -6.10
N LEU A 22 -0.03 -11.05 -4.84
CA LEU A 22 -0.01 -12.46 -4.43
C LEU A 22 -1.07 -13.28 -5.18
N ILE A 23 -2.28 -12.74 -5.37
CA ILE A 23 -3.32 -13.42 -6.17
C ILE A 23 -2.92 -13.46 -7.64
N GLY A 24 -2.35 -12.37 -8.16
CA GLY A 24 -1.93 -12.23 -9.56
C GLY A 24 -0.91 -13.27 -10.02
N LEU A 25 -0.09 -13.80 -9.09
CA LEU A 25 0.80 -14.95 -9.34
C LEU A 25 0.06 -16.21 -9.78
N ILE A 26 -1.18 -16.40 -9.33
CA ILE A 26 -2.02 -17.56 -9.68
C ILE A 26 -2.99 -17.20 -10.79
N HIS A 27 -3.66 -16.06 -10.64
CA HIS A 27 -4.69 -15.58 -11.55
C HIS A 27 -4.24 -14.25 -12.14
N PRO A 28 -3.45 -14.27 -13.22
CA PRO A 28 -2.93 -13.07 -13.85
C PRO A 28 -4.02 -12.03 -14.18
N MET A 29 -5.23 -12.47 -14.53
CA MET A 29 -6.38 -11.58 -14.79
C MET A 29 -6.67 -10.59 -13.66
N VAL A 30 -6.42 -10.96 -12.39
CA VAL A 30 -6.65 -10.07 -11.25
C VAL A 30 -5.73 -8.84 -11.32
N ALA A 31 -4.52 -8.99 -11.89
CA ALA A 31 -3.58 -7.88 -12.06
C ALA A 31 -4.07 -6.83 -13.08
N LEU A 32 -5.11 -7.10 -13.87
CA LEU A 32 -5.76 -6.08 -14.71
C LEU A 32 -6.35 -4.93 -13.88
N ILE A 33 -6.60 -5.13 -12.58
CA ILE A 33 -7.00 -4.04 -11.68
C ILE A 33 -5.94 -2.92 -11.63
N PHE A 34 -4.66 -3.22 -11.92
CA PHE A 34 -3.59 -2.24 -11.98
C PHE A 34 -3.71 -1.28 -13.18
N THR A 35 -4.56 -1.55 -14.17
CA THR A 35 -4.92 -0.57 -15.20
C THR A 35 -5.48 0.71 -14.59
N ILE A 36 -6.26 0.60 -13.49
CA ILE A 36 -6.75 1.77 -12.75
C ILE A 36 -5.58 2.56 -12.15
N CYS A 37 -4.58 1.87 -11.61
CA CYS A 37 -3.37 2.50 -11.08
C CYS A 37 -2.58 3.22 -12.18
N MET A 38 -2.65 2.72 -13.41
CA MET A 38 -1.96 3.28 -14.55
C MET A 38 -2.66 4.52 -15.12
N MET A 39 -3.98 4.46 -15.27
CA MET A 39 -4.77 5.58 -15.81
C MET A 39 -4.97 6.69 -14.76
N GLY A 40 -4.98 6.36 -13.48
CA GLY A 40 -5.22 7.29 -12.37
C GLY A 40 -4.35 8.56 -12.40
N PRO A 41 -3.02 8.46 -12.52
CA PRO A 41 -2.13 9.61 -12.65
C PRO A 41 -2.44 10.51 -13.85
N ALA A 42 -2.87 9.96 -14.99
CA ALA A 42 -3.22 10.77 -16.15
C ALA A 42 -4.47 11.59 -15.90
N VAL A 43 -5.53 10.94 -15.39
CA VAL A 43 -6.82 11.57 -15.10
C VAL A 43 -6.69 12.60 -13.97
N VAL A 44 -6.15 12.19 -12.82
CA VAL A 44 -6.02 13.07 -11.64
C VAL A 44 -4.95 14.14 -11.85
N GLY A 45 -3.93 13.83 -12.66
CA GLY A 45 -2.88 14.74 -13.13
C GLY A 45 -3.44 16.01 -13.74
N PHE A 46 -4.46 15.86 -14.58
CA PHE A 46 -5.13 17.00 -15.23
C PHE A 46 -5.76 17.96 -14.21
N PHE A 47 -6.44 17.47 -13.18
CA PHE A 47 -7.17 18.36 -12.24
C PHE A 47 -6.33 18.90 -11.08
N THR A 48 -5.38 18.09 -10.60
CA THR A 48 -4.70 18.35 -9.32
C THR A 48 -3.19 18.22 -9.41
N GLY A 49 -2.62 18.06 -10.61
CA GLY A 49 -1.21 17.71 -10.74
C GLY A 49 -0.92 16.34 -10.13
N ARG A 50 0.27 16.14 -9.57
CA ARG A 50 0.75 14.81 -9.14
C ARG A 50 0.16 14.34 -7.80
N PHE A 51 -1.03 14.78 -7.42
CA PHE A 51 -1.73 14.37 -6.20
C PHE A 51 -1.87 12.85 -6.05
N TRP A 52 -2.10 12.14 -7.16
CA TRP A 52 -2.22 10.69 -7.18
C TRP A 52 -1.02 10.02 -6.52
N CYS A 53 0.21 10.42 -6.90
CA CYS A 53 1.45 9.84 -6.37
C CYS A 53 1.62 10.04 -4.85
N GLY A 54 1.10 11.15 -4.30
CA GLY A 54 1.26 11.51 -2.88
C GLY A 54 0.11 11.06 -1.96
N SER A 55 -1.06 10.72 -2.51
CA SER A 55 -2.25 10.41 -1.70
C SER A 55 -3.03 9.16 -2.12
N ILE A 56 -2.93 8.70 -3.37
CA ILE A 56 -3.77 7.61 -3.90
C ILE A 56 -2.94 6.39 -4.32
N CYS A 57 -1.76 6.59 -4.91
CA CYS A 57 -0.90 5.53 -5.44
C CYS A 57 -0.55 4.49 -4.36
N PRO A 58 -0.95 3.21 -4.53
CA PRO A 58 -0.64 2.16 -3.58
C PRO A 58 0.86 1.89 -3.41
N ILE A 59 1.64 1.94 -4.51
CA ILE A 59 3.10 1.81 -4.48
C ILE A 59 3.72 2.97 -3.69
N GLY A 60 3.20 4.19 -3.87
CA GLY A 60 3.65 5.34 -3.11
C GLY A 60 3.39 5.19 -1.61
N ASN A 61 2.22 4.65 -1.24
CA ASN A 61 1.87 4.38 0.15
C ASN A 61 2.68 3.22 0.73
N PHE A 62 3.05 2.21 -0.08
CA PHE A 62 3.99 1.16 0.29
C PHE A 62 5.33 1.77 0.74
N PHE A 63 5.90 2.68 -0.05
CA PHE A 63 7.15 3.34 0.31
C PHE A 63 7.03 4.24 1.56
N ASP A 64 5.92 4.97 1.70
CA ASP A 64 5.67 5.82 2.88
C ASP A 64 5.49 5.05 4.20
N LYS A 65 5.17 3.75 4.15
CA LYS A 65 4.81 2.95 5.34
C LYS A 65 5.80 1.83 5.64
N VAL A 66 6.33 1.20 4.60
CA VAL A 66 7.23 0.05 4.71
C VAL A 66 8.66 0.52 4.59
N THR A 67 9.05 1.07 3.44
CA THR A 67 10.46 1.33 3.16
C THR A 67 11.01 2.59 3.85
N ILE A 68 10.14 3.48 4.34
CA ILE A 68 10.58 4.63 5.15
C ILE A 68 11.34 4.19 6.42
N LYS A 69 11.04 3.01 6.97
CA LYS A 69 11.70 2.46 8.17
C LYS A 69 13.13 2.01 7.88
N THR A 70 13.43 1.67 6.63
CA THR A 70 14.72 1.13 6.19
C THR A 70 15.50 2.11 5.31
N SER A 71 14.93 3.26 4.94
CA SER A 71 15.60 4.23 4.08
C SER A 71 16.67 5.02 4.83
N ARG A 72 17.83 5.24 4.19
CA ARG A 72 18.97 5.98 4.77
C ARG A 72 18.79 7.51 4.77
N GLY A 73 17.70 8.02 4.18
CA GLY A 73 17.37 9.45 4.19
C GLY A 73 18.30 10.33 3.37
N HIS A 74 19.26 9.74 2.63
CA HIS A 74 20.16 10.50 1.76
C HIS A 74 19.38 11.25 0.66
N LYS A 75 19.87 12.44 0.30
CA LYS A 75 19.29 13.25 -0.76
C LYS A 75 19.38 12.51 -2.10
N VAL A 76 18.33 12.64 -2.90
CA VAL A 76 18.26 12.02 -4.23
C VAL A 76 19.32 12.64 -5.16
N PRO A 77 20.20 11.84 -5.78
CA PRO A 77 21.19 12.33 -6.74
C PRO A 77 20.58 13.15 -7.88
N LYS A 78 21.33 14.13 -8.42
CA LYS A 78 20.87 15.00 -9.50
C LYS A 78 20.47 14.22 -10.77
N ILE A 79 21.12 13.08 -11.03
CA ILE A 79 20.85 12.23 -12.20
C ILE A 79 19.37 11.78 -12.25
N PHE A 80 18.80 11.34 -11.13
CA PHE A 80 17.41 10.90 -11.04
C PHE A 80 16.39 12.06 -11.13
N LYS A 81 16.85 13.30 -10.95
CA LYS A 81 16.02 14.50 -11.10
C LYS A 81 16.01 15.04 -12.53
N SER A 82 16.98 14.64 -13.36
CA SER A 82 17.13 15.14 -14.74
C SER A 82 15.91 14.79 -15.60
N THR A 83 15.35 15.80 -16.28
CA THR A 83 14.23 15.63 -17.21
C THR A 83 14.60 14.68 -18.36
N PHE A 84 15.85 14.73 -18.83
CA PHE A 84 16.34 13.86 -19.89
C PHE A 84 16.26 12.37 -19.49
N LEU A 85 16.74 12.03 -18.29
CA LEU A 85 16.67 10.66 -17.79
C LEU A 85 15.21 10.19 -17.62
N LYS A 86 14.33 11.06 -17.09
CA LYS A 86 12.90 10.74 -16.94
C LYS A 86 12.24 10.42 -18.29
N ILE A 87 12.58 11.17 -19.34
CA ILE A 87 12.05 10.97 -20.69
C ILE A 87 12.59 9.67 -21.28
N ILE A 88 13.89 9.40 -21.20
CA ILE A 88 14.49 8.16 -21.70
C ILE A 88 13.85 6.94 -21.03
N ILE A 89 13.80 6.91 -19.69
CA ILE A 89 13.22 5.79 -18.95
C ILE A 89 11.75 5.60 -19.34
N ALA A 90 10.98 6.69 -19.44
CA ALA A 90 9.58 6.60 -19.82
C ALA A 90 9.39 6.06 -21.24
N ILE A 91 10.16 6.54 -22.21
CA ILE A 91 10.08 6.07 -23.61
C ILE A 91 10.45 4.60 -23.69
N THR A 92 11.56 4.18 -23.08
CA THR A 92 11.98 2.78 -23.08
C THR A 92 10.93 1.87 -22.46
N MET A 93 10.37 2.24 -21.30
CA MET A 93 9.32 1.47 -20.64
C MET A 93 8.04 1.40 -21.48
N ILE A 94 7.65 2.48 -22.15
CA ILE A 94 6.48 2.50 -23.04
C ILE A 94 6.69 1.61 -24.26
N ILE A 95 7.87 1.64 -24.87
CA ILE A 95 8.19 0.79 -26.02
C ILE A 95 8.15 -0.69 -25.63
N MET A 96 8.77 -1.06 -24.50
CA MET A 96 8.72 -2.43 -23.98
C MET A 96 7.27 -2.86 -23.69
N PHE A 97 6.50 -2.00 -23.01
CA PHE A 97 5.10 -2.29 -22.71
C PHE A 97 4.25 -2.47 -23.99
N ILE A 98 4.44 -1.65 -25.03
CA ILE A 98 3.74 -1.82 -26.31
C ILE A 98 4.10 -3.16 -26.97
N TYR A 99 5.37 -3.55 -26.93
CA TYR A 99 5.83 -4.83 -27.47
C TYR A 99 5.20 -6.01 -26.71
N ASP A 100 5.21 -5.96 -25.38
CA ASP A 100 4.61 -6.98 -24.52
C ASP A 100 3.09 -7.08 -24.76
N MET A 101 2.40 -5.95 -24.87
CA MET A 101 0.96 -5.91 -25.18
C MET A 101 0.65 -6.49 -26.56
N LYS A 102 1.49 -6.25 -27.57
CA LYS A 102 1.35 -6.86 -28.89
C LYS A 102 1.53 -8.38 -28.82
N SER A 103 2.48 -8.86 -28.02
CA SER A 103 2.71 -10.30 -27.81
C SER A 103 1.54 -10.99 -27.07
N ALA A 104 0.80 -10.24 -26.27
CA ALA A 104 -0.32 -10.71 -25.46
C ALA A 104 -1.69 -10.54 -26.12
N TRP A 105 -1.73 -10.10 -27.39
CA TRP A 105 -2.98 -9.81 -28.09
C TRP A 105 -3.93 -11.02 -28.10
N GLY A 106 -5.18 -10.80 -27.69
CA GLY A 106 -6.20 -11.85 -27.59
C GLY A 106 -6.09 -12.77 -26.36
N ASN A 107 -5.07 -12.60 -25.49
CA ASN A 107 -4.90 -13.42 -24.29
C ASN A 107 -4.83 -12.57 -23.01
N GLY A 108 -5.98 -12.41 -22.33
CA GLY A 108 -6.05 -11.60 -21.11
C GLY A 108 -5.20 -12.12 -19.94
N ASN A 109 -4.88 -13.42 -19.88
CA ASN A 109 -3.98 -13.95 -18.85
C ASN A 109 -2.55 -13.43 -19.07
N ARG A 110 -2.10 -13.35 -20.32
CA ARG A 110 -0.79 -12.80 -20.67
C ARG A 110 -0.73 -11.31 -20.37
N VAL A 111 -1.80 -10.56 -20.70
CA VAL A 111 -1.93 -9.14 -20.37
C VAL A 111 -1.85 -8.92 -18.86
N GLY A 112 -2.59 -9.71 -18.09
CA GLY A 112 -2.54 -9.66 -16.63
C GLY A 112 -1.14 -9.92 -16.07
N PHE A 113 -0.41 -10.87 -16.65
CA PHE A 113 0.95 -11.19 -16.22
C PHE A 113 1.94 -10.05 -16.48
N ILE A 114 1.80 -9.34 -17.61
CA ILE A 114 2.61 -8.14 -17.92
C ILE A 114 2.41 -7.06 -16.86
N TYR A 115 1.15 -6.81 -16.45
CA TYR A 115 0.87 -5.87 -15.36
C TYR A 115 1.49 -6.33 -14.03
N PHE A 116 1.45 -7.63 -13.74
CA PHE A 116 2.08 -8.20 -12.55
C PHE A 116 3.60 -7.97 -12.55
N GLU A 117 4.30 -8.34 -13.63
CA GLU A 117 5.77 -8.18 -13.77
C GLU A 117 6.17 -6.72 -13.60
N MET A 118 5.51 -5.81 -14.32
CA MET A 118 5.81 -4.38 -14.27
C MET A 118 5.68 -3.79 -12.85
N ILE A 119 4.65 -4.19 -12.09
CA ILE A 119 4.45 -3.69 -10.72
C ILE A 119 5.47 -4.31 -9.77
N MET A 120 5.77 -5.61 -9.91
CA MET A 120 6.78 -6.29 -9.08
C MET A 120 8.16 -5.67 -9.26
N GLU A 121 8.61 -5.48 -10.50
CA GLU A 121 9.89 -4.84 -10.82
C GLU A 121 9.96 -3.44 -10.24
N SER A 122 8.89 -2.65 -10.37
CA SER A 122 8.80 -1.30 -9.79
C SER A 122 8.96 -1.30 -8.27
N ILE A 123 8.39 -2.29 -7.57
CA ILE A 123 8.51 -2.43 -6.12
C ILE A 123 9.92 -2.88 -5.74
N ILE A 124 10.50 -3.83 -6.47
CA ILE A 124 11.85 -4.34 -6.22
C ILE A 124 12.87 -3.20 -6.40
N ILE A 125 12.88 -2.56 -7.58
CA ILE A 125 13.81 -1.47 -7.89
C ILE A 125 13.59 -0.29 -6.92
N GLY A 126 12.34 0.08 -6.66
CA GLY A 126 12.04 1.17 -5.74
C GLY A 126 12.46 0.87 -4.30
N THR A 127 12.33 -0.38 -3.84
CA THR A 127 12.80 -0.80 -2.51
C THR A 127 14.32 -0.78 -2.43
N LEU A 128 15.02 -1.29 -3.44
CA LEU A 128 16.48 -1.24 -3.51
C LEU A 128 17.00 0.20 -3.48
N LEU A 129 16.42 1.10 -4.29
CA LEU A 129 16.79 2.53 -4.28
C LEU A 129 16.40 3.23 -2.98
N SER A 130 15.30 2.81 -2.34
CA SER A 130 14.91 3.33 -1.03
C SER A 130 15.95 3.01 0.04
N LEU A 131 16.63 1.86 -0.02
CA LEU A 131 17.69 1.50 0.92
C LEU A 131 18.92 2.41 0.76
N LEU A 132 19.25 2.81 -0.46
CA LEU A 132 20.41 3.63 -0.76
C LEU A 132 20.17 5.13 -0.55
N TYR A 133 18.94 5.59 -0.78
CA TYR A 133 18.61 7.01 -0.80
C TYR A 133 17.35 7.32 0.04
N ASN A 134 16.33 7.93 -0.56
CA ASN A 134 15.06 8.28 0.07
C ASN A 134 13.96 7.29 -0.35
N HIS A 135 13.02 6.97 0.55
CA HIS A 135 11.84 6.15 0.25
C HIS A 135 11.05 6.53 -1.01
N ARG A 136 11.10 7.79 -1.48
CA ARG A 136 10.40 8.24 -2.69
C ARG A 136 11.26 8.33 -3.95
N VAL A 137 12.48 7.78 -3.98
CA VAL A 137 13.38 7.90 -5.16
C VAL A 137 12.74 7.40 -6.45
N TRP A 138 12.06 6.24 -6.42
CA TRP A 138 11.33 5.70 -7.58
C TRP A 138 10.32 6.69 -8.15
N CYS A 139 9.68 7.50 -7.29
CA CYS A 139 8.68 8.48 -7.72
C CYS A 139 9.28 9.64 -8.53
N HIS A 140 10.61 9.83 -8.55
CA HIS A 140 11.25 10.87 -9.37
C HIS A 140 11.20 10.56 -10.86
N PHE A 141 11.38 9.29 -11.24
CA PHE A 141 11.48 8.86 -12.64
C PHE A 141 10.44 7.81 -13.04
N CYS A 142 9.52 7.46 -12.14
CA CYS A 142 8.37 6.62 -12.46
C CYS A 142 7.59 7.19 -13.67
N PRO A 143 7.40 6.41 -14.75
CA PRO A 143 6.78 6.89 -15.99
C PRO A 143 5.35 7.41 -15.75
N MET A 144 4.63 6.80 -14.82
CA MET A 144 3.27 7.17 -14.46
C MET A 144 3.21 8.51 -13.71
N GLY A 145 4.23 8.77 -12.88
CA GLY A 145 4.40 10.07 -12.25
C GLY A 145 4.75 11.17 -13.25
N SER A 146 5.60 10.85 -14.23
CA SER A 146 5.96 11.74 -15.34
C SER A 146 4.76 12.07 -16.21
N MET A 147 3.92 11.06 -16.54
CA MET A 147 2.67 11.27 -17.27
C MET A 147 1.71 12.18 -16.49
N GLY A 148 1.55 11.99 -15.18
CA GLY A 148 0.74 12.90 -14.35
C GLY A 148 1.29 14.33 -14.33
N SER A 149 2.62 14.50 -14.34
CA SER A 149 3.27 15.81 -14.45
C SER A 149 3.01 16.47 -15.81
N LEU A 150 3.04 15.69 -16.89
CA LEU A 150 2.76 16.14 -18.24
C LEU A 150 1.30 16.57 -18.38
N MET A 151 0.35 15.75 -17.93
CA MET A 151 -1.08 16.08 -17.93
C MET A 151 -1.37 17.36 -17.13
N ALA A 152 -0.65 17.59 -16.03
CA ALA A 152 -0.76 18.81 -15.24
C ALA A 152 -0.30 20.08 -15.96
N LYS A 153 0.53 19.98 -17.01
CA LYS A 153 0.93 21.16 -17.81
C LYS A 153 -0.20 21.62 -18.73
N PHE A 154 -1.02 20.70 -19.22
CA PHE A 154 -2.16 21.00 -20.09
C PHE A 154 -3.36 21.60 -19.34
N SER A 155 -3.34 21.56 -18.01
CA SER A 155 -4.43 22.10 -17.19
C SER A 155 -4.20 23.54 -16.76
N LYS A 156 -5.10 24.43 -17.18
CA LYS A 156 -5.07 25.87 -16.83
C LYS A 156 -5.53 26.15 -15.40
N ASN A 157 -6.48 25.36 -14.87
CA ASN A 157 -7.12 25.59 -13.56
C ASN A 157 -6.81 24.49 -12.53
N LYS A 158 -5.63 23.90 -12.59
CA LYS A 158 -5.23 22.84 -11.64
C LYS A 158 -5.20 23.34 -10.20
N LYS A 159 -5.75 22.54 -9.29
CA LYS A 159 -5.69 22.80 -7.84
C LYS A 159 -4.34 22.33 -7.30
N VAL A 160 -3.50 23.27 -6.90
CA VAL A 160 -2.15 23.00 -6.37
C VAL A 160 -1.94 23.70 -5.03
N LEU A 161 -0.91 23.26 -4.29
CA LEU A 161 -0.52 23.94 -3.06
C LEU A 161 0.07 25.32 -3.37
N GLU A 162 -0.22 26.28 -2.51
CA GLU A 162 0.23 27.66 -2.57
C GLU A 162 0.91 28.03 -1.25
N VAL A 163 1.81 29.01 -1.32
CA VAL A 163 2.49 29.57 -0.15
C VAL A 163 2.04 31.02 0.05
N SER A 164 1.58 31.37 1.26
CA SER A 164 1.15 32.73 1.59
C SER A 164 2.33 33.70 1.72
N ALA A 165 2.00 35.00 1.69
CA ALA A 165 2.94 36.07 1.97
C ALA A 165 3.51 36.02 3.41
N ASP A 166 2.83 35.34 4.34
CA ASP A 166 3.27 35.17 5.74
C ASP A 166 4.45 34.19 5.89
N CYS A 167 4.91 33.58 4.79
CA CYS A 167 6.07 32.72 4.81
C CYS A 167 7.33 33.50 5.20
N ILE A 168 7.97 33.08 6.31
CA ILE A 168 9.22 33.62 6.84
C ILE A 168 10.48 32.94 6.25
N ASN A 169 10.33 32.14 5.19
CA ASN A 169 11.43 31.45 4.51
C ASN A 169 12.32 30.56 5.40
N CYS A 170 11.76 29.93 6.44
CA CYS A 170 12.52 29.14 7.44
C CYS A 170 13.11 27.79 6.96
N GLY A 171 12.92 27.38 5.71
CA GLY A 171 13.52 26.16 5.13
C GLY A 171 12.94 24.81 5.57
N LYS A 172 12.27 24.69 6.74
CA LYS A 172 11.78 23.40 7.30
C LYS A 172 10.95 22.55 6.33
N CYS A 173 10.13 23.20 5.51
CA CYS A 173 9.29 22.52 4.52
C CYS A 173 10.10 21.88 3.37
N SER A 174 11.26 22.47 3.04
CA SER A 174 12.19 21.99 2.02
C SER A 174 13.01 20.82 2.54
N ASP A 175 13.46 20.90 3.81
CA ASP A 175 14.25 19.84 4.46
C ASP A 175 13.45 18.52 4.59
N ASN A 176 12.17 18.62 4.94
CA ASN A 176 11.29 17.47 5.12
C ASN A 176 10.59 17.02 3.82
N CYS A 177 10.91 17.63 2.68
CA CYS A 177 10.30 17.28 1.40
C CYS A 177 10.92 16.00 0.81
N PRO A 178 10.18 14.89 0.69
CA PRO A 178 10.74 13.63 0.19
C PRO A 178 11.13 13.70 -1.29
N MET A 179 10.57 14.67 -2.03
CA MET A 179 10.90 14.93 -3.44
C MET A 179 11.99 16.01 -3.60
N GLY A 180 12.47 16.59 -2.49
CA GLY A 180 13.48 17.66 -2.52
C GLY A 180 13.06 18.90 -3.32
N VAL A 181 11.75 19.20 -3.34
CA VAL A 181 11.20 20.49 -3.78
C VAL A 181 11.32 21.47 -2.61
N SER A 182 11.61 22.74 -2.88
CA SER A 182 11.64 23.81 -1.90
C SER A 182 10.35 24.64 -1.97
N PRO A 183 9.33 24.40 -1.13
CA PRO A 183 8.10 25.20 -1.15
C PRO A 183 8.35 26.67 -0.82
N SER A 184 9.34 26.96 0.01
CA SER A 184 9.65 28.31 0.50
C SER A 184 9.99 29.30 -0.61
N ASP A 185 10.56 28.82 -1.71
CA ASP A 185 10.93 29.61 -2.90
C ASP A 185 9.69 30.11 -3.67
N PHE A 186 8.50 29.52 -3.42
CA PHE A 186 7.24 29.89 -4.06
C PHE A 186 6.41 30.85 -3.21
N LYS A 187 7.03 31.73 -2.41
CA LYS A 187 6.33 32.73 -1.60
C LYS A 187 5.36 33.56 -2.46
N ASP A 188 4.15 33.72 -1.94
CA ASP A 188 2.99 34.36 -2.61
C ASP A 188 2.56 33.71 -3.94
N ASN A 189 3.04 32.49 -4.21
CA ASN A 189 2.85 31.79 -5.47
C ASN A 189 2.37 30.34 -5.28
N LYS A 190 1.90 29.77 -6.40
CA LYS A 190 1.62 28.34 -6.53
C LYS A 190 2.93 27.56 -6.59
N ILE A 191 2.99 26.42 -5.90
CA ILE A 191 4.13 25.49 -6.00
C ILE A 191 4.09 24.80 -7.37
N ASN A 192 4.69 25.43 -8.37
CA ASN A 192 4.73 24.95 -9.75
C ASN A 192 5.99 24.12 -10.04
N SER A 193 6.24 23.10 -9.22
CA SER A 193 7.32 22.14 -9.45
C SER A 193 6.78 20.85 -10.09
N PRO A 194 7.38 20.35 -11.19
CA PRO A 194 6.97 19.09 -11.82
C PRO A 194 7.21 17.85 -10.93
N ASP A 195 8.00 18.00 -9.87
CA ASP A 195 8.33 16.95 -8.90
C ASP A 195 7.45 16.98 -7.64
N CYS A 196 6.63 18.03 -7.46
CA CYS A 196 5.73 18.11 -6.31
C CYS A 196 4.58 17.10 -6.43
N ILE A 197 4.65 16.01 -5.65
CA ILE A 197 3.60 14.98 -5.55
C ILE A 197 2.43 15.37 -4.63
N GLN A 198 2.42 16.59 -4.10
CA GLN A 198 1.37 17.11 -3.23
C GLN A 198 1.02 16.21 -2.02
N CYS A 199 2.03 15.58 -1.42
CA CYS A 199 1.85 14.68 -0.27
C CYS A 199 1.41 15.38 1.03
N ARG A 200 1.41 16.73 1.05
CA ARG A 200 1.09 17.63 2.16
C ARG A 200 2.02 17.57 3.38
N LYS A 201 3.17 16.89 3.32
CA LYS A 201 4.14 16.90 4.43
C LYS A 201 4.55 18.34 4.80
N CYS A 202 4.82 19.19 3.81
CA CYS A 202 5.12 20.62 4.01
C CYS A 202 4.03 21.42 4.72
N VAL A 203 2.74 21.07 4.54
CA VAL A 203 1.62 21.74 5.22
C VAL A 203 1.63 21.45 6.72
N TYR A 204 1.98 20.22 7.10
CA TYR A 204 1.99 19.78 8.50
C TYR A 204 3.25 20.25 9.26
N GLU A 205 4.39 20.33 8.56
CA GLU A 205 5.68 20.73 9.14
C GLU A 205 5.87 22.26 9.19
N CYS A 206 5.02 23.05 8.51
CA CYS A 206 5.16 24.50 8.45
C CYS A 206 4.74 25.14 9.79
N PRO A 207 5.67 25.78 10.54
CA PRO A 207 5.34 26.39 11.82
C PRO A 207 4.39 27.59 11.69
N GLN A 208 4.51 28.34 10.59
CA GLN A 208 3.66 29.50 10.29
C GLN A 208 2.34 29.15 9.60
N LYS A 209 2.09 27.85 9.32
CA LYS A 209 0.90 27.38 8.58
C LYS A 209 0.66 28.11 7.24
N SER A 210 1.72 28.61 6.61
CA SER A 210 1.68 29.42 5.38
C SER A 210 1.47 28.61 4.09
N ILE A 211 1.28 27.30 4.15
CA ILE A 211 1.11 26.44 2.96
C ILE A 211 -0.27 25.81 2.96
N SER A 212 -1.05 26.01 1.90
CA SER A 212 -2.40 25.43 1.78
C SER A 212 -2.86 25.29 0.32
N TYR A 213 -4.02 24.67 0.07
CA TYR A 213 -4.63 24.63 -1.27
C TYR A 213 -5.50 25.86 -1.59
N ASP A 214 -5.72 26.75 -0.61
CA ASP A 214 -6.76 27.78 -0.71
C ASP A 214 -6.40 28.99 0.17
N ARG A 215 -6.16 30.17 -0.45
CA ARG A 215 -5.71 31.37 0.27
C ARG A 215 -6.69 31.86 1.35
N THR A 216 -7.97 31.52 1.20
CA THR A 216 -9.03 31.92 2.14
C THR A 216 -8.98 31.19 3.49
N LYS A 217 -8.21 30.10 3.61
CA LYS A 217 -8.13 29.27 4.84
C LYS A 217 -6.96 29.59 5.77
N PHE A 218 -6.18 30.63 5.50
CA PHE A 218 -5.09 31.04 6.41
C PHE A 218 -5.62 31.61 7.74
N LYS A 219 -6.83 32.20 7.76
CA LYS A 219 -7.43 32.82 8.97
C LYS A 219 -8.16 31.88 9.94
N ASN A 220 -8.68 30.72 9.50
CA ASN A 220 -9.58 29.91 10.34
C ASN A 220 -8.91 28.78 11.14
N ASN A 221 -7.58 28.67 11.13
CA ASN A 221 -6.85 27.65 11.91
C ASN A 221 -6.24 28.16 13.23
N PHE A 222 -6.64 29.37 13.68
CA PHE A 222 -6.32 29.90 15.01
C PHE A 222 -7.40 29.59 16.07
N LEU A 223 -8.62 29.23 15.65
CA LEU A 223 -9.75 28.96 16.56
C LEU A 223 -10.17 27.48 16.65
N VAL A 224 -9.45 26.54 16.03
CA VAL A 224 -9.58 25.12 16.37
C VAL A 224 -8.63 24.82 17.53
N ASN A 225 -8.98 25.39 18.69
CA ASN A 225 -8.56 24.87 19.97
C ASN A 225 -9.17 23.46 20.12
N GLU A 226 -8.37 22.45 19.83
CA GLU A 226 -8.55 21.16 20.48
C GLU A 226 -7.21 20.77 21.08
N LYS A 227 -7.06 21.14 22.37
CA LYS A 227 -6.24 20.49 23.39
C LYS A 227 -5.26 19.46 22.82
N LEU A 228 -4.06 19.94 22.44
CA LEU A 228 -2.83 19.15 22.57
C LEU A 228 -2.49 19.04 24.07
N THR A 229 -3.43 18.53 24.88
CA THR A 229 -3.06 17.87 26.13
C THR A 229 -2.41 16.57 25.70
N ILE A 230 -1.09 16.54 25.77
CA ILE A 230 -0.28 15.33 25.73
C ILE A 230 -0.73 14.47 26.92
N LYS A 231 -1.82 13.70 26.75
CA LYS A 231 -2.14 12.57 27.61
C LYS A 231 -1.23 11.42 27.20
N PRO A 232 -0.68 10.64 28.15
CA PRO A 232 0.30 9.60 27.85
C PRO A 232 -0.26 8.60 26.83
N LYS A 233 0.51 8.44 25.75
CA LYS A 233 0.25 7.76 24.47
C LYS A 233 0.03 6.24 24.57
N LYS A 234 -0.29 5.68 25.73
CA LYS A 234 -0.36 4.21 25.94
C LYS A 234 -1.64 3.62 25.33
N ASN A 235 -2.80 4.23 25.58
CA ASN A 235 -4.08 3.71 25.08
C ASN A 235 -4.29 3.93 23.58
N SER A 236 -3.83 5.06 23.02
CA SER A 236 -3.95 5.33 21.59
C SER A 236 -3.09 4.40 20.72
N VAL A 237 -1.92 3.97 21.22
CA VAL A 237 -1.05 3.02 20.50
C VAL A 237 -1.70 1.64 20.50
N VAL A 238 -2.23 1.20 21.64
CA VAL A 238 -2.90 -0.10 21.79
C VAL A 238 -4.11 -0.21 20.84
N VAL A 239 -4.99 0.81 20.80
CA VAL A 239 -6.16 0.85 19.90
C VAL A 239 -5.73 0.79 18.43
N ASN A 240 -4.70 1.55 18.04
CA ASN A 240 -4.20 1.58 16.66
C ASN A 240 -3.65 0.22 16.20
N THR A 241 -3.02 -0.55 17.09
CA THR A 241 -2.54 -1.91 16.79
C THR A 241 -3.69 -2.85 16.46
N PHE A 242 -4.78 -2.81 17.24
CA PHE A 242 -5.97 -3.63 16.97
C PHE A 242 -6.67 -3.25 15.66
N GLU A 243 -6.76 -1.95 15.37
CA GLU A 243 -7.28 -1.45 14.09
C GLU A 243 -6.45 -1.96 12.90
N GLU A 244 -5.13 -1.92 13.01
CA GLU A 244 -4.23 -2.41 11.97
C GLU A 244 -4.37 -3.92 11.76
N ASN A 245 -4.42 -4.70 12.84
CA ASN A 245 -4.58 -6.15 12.78
C ASN A 245 -5.92 -6.56 12.14
N MET A 246 -7.01 -5.88 12.50
CA MET A 246 -8.32 -6.09 11.88
C MET A 246 -8.29 -5.80 10.38
N VAL A 247 -7.75 -4.66 9.97
CA VAL A 247 -7.71 -4.29 8.55
C VAL A 247 -6.82 -5.23 7.75
N ILE A 248 -5.66 -5.64 8.28
CA ILE A 248 -4.80 -6.66 7.66
C ILE A 248 -5.60 -7.95 7.45
N SER A 249 -6.27 -8.46 8.49
CA SER A 249 -7.02 -9.72 8.38
C SER A 249 -8.13 -9.65 7.32
N ILE A 250 -8.90 -8.56 7.24
CA ILE A 250 -9.96 -8.41 6.22
C ILE A 250 -9.38 -8.37 4.81
N ILE A 251 -8.34 -7.56 4.58
CA ILE A 251 -7.75 -7.35 3.25
C ILE A 251 -7.15 -8.63 2.67
N PHE A 252 -6.51 -9.45 3.50
CA PHE A 252 -5.91 -10.70 3.04
C PHE A 252 -6.90 -11.86 3.01
N THR A 253 -7.97 -11.82 3.81
CA THR A 253 -9.02 -12.86 3.81
C THR A 253 -9.88 -12.85 2.55
N LEU A 254 -10.21 -11.66 2.02
CA LEU A 254 -10.97 -11.52 0.77
C LEU A 254 -10.32 -12.29 -0.42
N PRO A 255 -9.02 -12.09 -0.73
CA PRO A 255 -8.25 -12.92 -1.64
C PRO A 255 -8.38 -14.43 -1.42
N ILE A 256 -8.24 -14.89 -0.18
CA ILE A 256 -8.27 -16.31 0.17
C ILE A 256 -9.66 -16.88 -0.10
N ILE A 257 -10.72 -16.12 0.20
CA ILE A 257 -12.11 -16.50 -0.10
C ILE A 257 -12.29 -16.64 -1.61
N ILE A 258 -11.84 -15.65 -2.40
CA ILE A 258 -11.93 -15.70 -3.87
C ILE A 258 -11.22 -16.94 -4.43
N LEU A 259 -10.01 -17.24 -3.93
CA LEU A 259 -9.26 -18.46 -4.29
C LEU A 259 -9.95 -19.76 -3.84
N SER A 260 -10.85 -19.70 -2.85
CA SER A 260 -11.61 -20.87 -2.37
C SER A 260 -12.91 -21.10 -3.14
N MET A 261 -13.59 -20.03 -3.58
CA MET A 261 -14.89 -20.12 -4.23
C MET A 261 -14.81 -20.55 -5.71
N ASN A 262 -13.61 -20.83 -6.24
CA ASN A 262 -13.39 -21.28 -7.62
C ASN A 262 -14.13 -20.43 -8.68
N MET A 263 -14.41 -19.16 -8.36
CA MET A 263 -15.23 -18.25 -9.17
C MET A 263 -14.54 -17.81 -10.48
N PHE A 264 -13.29 -18.21 -10.70
CA PHE A 264 -12.54 -17.93 -11.93
C PHE A 264 -12.15 -19.23 -12.64
N SER A 265 -13.12 -19.72 -13.42
CA SER A 265 -12.97 -20.60 -14.59
C SER A 265 -12.53 -22.04 -14.35
N SER A 266 -13.50 -22.93 -14.53
CA SER A 266 -13.38 -24.37 -14.79
C SER A 266 -12.51 -24.74 -16.01
N HIS A 267 -11.97 -23.77 -16.76
CA HIS A 267 -11.19 -24.04 -17.97
C HIS A 267 -9.66 -23.98 -17.80
N LEU A 268 -9.13 -23.60 -16.63
CA LEU A 268 -7.67 -23.49 -16.41
C LEU A 268 -7.09 -24.48 -15.38
N LEU A 269 -7.91 -25.42 -14.88
CA LEU A 269 -7.57 -26.30 -13.76
C LEU A 269 -6.98 -27.67 -14.17
N SER A 270 -6.34 -27.79 -15.33
CA SER A 270 -5.93 -29.10 -15.88
C SER A 270 -4.48 -29.49 -15.60
N THR A 271 -3.69 -28.67 -14.90
CA THR A 271 -2.28 -29.00 -14.61
C THR A 271 -1.98 -29.06 -13.12
N THR A 272 -1.29 -30.12 -12.69
CA THR A 272 -0.83 -30.34 -11.31
C THR A 272 -0.04 -29.14 -10.75
N ALA A 273 0.72 -28.47 -11.60
CA ALA A 273 1.46 -27.25 -11.29
C ALA A 273 0.58 -26.05 -10.91
N SER A 274 -0.65 -25.96 -11.44
CA SER A 274 -1.58 -24.87 -11.11
C SER A 274 -2.22 -25.06 -9.72
N LEU A 275 -2.51 -26.30 -9.32
CA LEU A 275 -3.07 -26.64 -8.00
C LEU A 275 -2.04 -26.38 -6.88
N ALA A 276 -0.78 -26.76 -7.11
CA ALA A 276 0.33 -26.48 -6.19
C ALA A 276 0.50 -24.98 -5.93
N LYS A 277 0.42 -24.15 -6.98
CA LYS A 277 0.50 -22.68 -6.86
C LYS A 277 -0.66 -22.12 -6.02
N ILE A 278 -1.88 -22.63 -6.24
CA ILE A 278 -3.06 -22.24 -5.44
C ILE A 278 -2.86 -22.56 -3.96
N ALA A 279 -2.38 -23.77 -3.66
CA ALA A 279 -2.13 -24.21 -2.29
C ALA A 279 -1.09 -23.32 -1.58
N ILE A 280 0.03 -23.03 -2.25
CA ILE A 280 1.11 -22.19 -1.71
C ILE A 280 0.63 -20.76 -1.46
N THR A 281 -0.06 -20.12 -2.40
CA THR A 281 -0.50 -18.74 -2.17
C THR A 281 -1.57 -18.64 -1.11
N LYS A 282 -2.50 -19.61 -1.02
CA LYS A 282 -3.45 -19.67 0.10
C LYS A 282 -2.68 -19.75 1.42
N LEU A 283 -1.64 -20.58 1.49
CA LEU A 283 -0.82 -20.71 2.70
C LEU A 283 -0.14 -19.38 3.05
N ILE A 284 0.54 -18.74 2.09
CA ILE A 284 1.24 -17.45 2.30
C ILE A 284 0.26 -16.37 2.77
N LEU A 285 -0.88 -16.23 2.11
CA LEU A 285 -1.90 -15.24 2.48
C LEU A 285 -2.43 -15.50 3.90
N THR A 286 -2.72 -16.76 4.25
CA THR A 286 -3.16 -17.11 5.60
C THR A 286 -2.05 -16.93 6.64
N SER A 287 -0.78 -17.15 6.30
CA SER A 287 0.35 -16.81 7.19
C SER A 287 0.37 -15.32 7.53
N ILE A 288 0.12 -14.44 6.55
CA ILE A 288 0.04 -12.99 6.79
C ILE A 288 -1.15 -12.66 7.71
N VAL A 289 -2.28 -13.33 7.53
CA VAL A 289 -3.45 -13.19 8.42
C VAL A 289 -3.11 -13.69 9.83
N MET A 290 -2.38 -14.79 9.98
CA MET A 290 -1.92 -15.32 11.28
C MET A 290 -1.04 -14.32 12.04
N LEU A 291 -0.16 -13.59 11.35
CA LEU A 291 0.69 -12.56 11.99
C LEU A 291 -0.14 -11.47 12.68
N SER A 292 -1.36 -11.17 12.19
CA SER A 292 -2.24 -10.17 12.81
C SER A 292 -2.77 -10.56 14.20
N ILE A 293 -2.65 -11.84 14.62
CA ILE A 293 -3.09 -12.29 15.95
C ILE A 293 -1.95 -12.92 16.76
N ILE A 294 -0.70 -12.79 16.32
CA ILE A 294 0.42 -13.46 16.99
C ILE A 294 0.51 -13.14 18.49
N ASP A 295 0.15 -11.91 18.87
CA ASP A 295 0.05 -11.47 20.26
C ASP A 295 -1.01 -12.26 21.05
N PHE A 296 -2.17 -12.49 20.45
CA PHE A 296 -3.24 -13.32 21.01
C PHE A 296 -2.84 -14.79 21.12
N LEU A 297 -2.17 -15.33 20.10
CA LEU A 297 -1.68 -16.71 20.12
C LEU A 297 -0.66 -16.91 21.25
N GLN A 298 0.29 -15.98 21.39
CA GLN A 298 1.28 -16.01 22.47
C GLN A 298 0.64 -15.96 23.85
N LEU A 299 -0.36 -15.09 24.06
CA LEU A 299 -1.09 -15.01 25.33
C LEU A 299 -1.83 -16.32 25.65
N GLY A 300 -2.51 -16.89 24.66
CA GLY A 300 -3.22 -18.17 24.82
C GLY A 300 -2.28 -19.33 25.15
N LEU A 301 -1.16 -19.45 24.41
CA LEU A 301 -0.17 -20.52 24.61
C LEU A 301 0.52 -20.38 25.98
N THR A 302 0.88 -19.16 26.37
CA THR A 302 1.53 -18.90 27.65
C THR A 302 0.63 -19.27 28.83
N SER A 303 -0.68 -19.00 28.73
CA SER A 303 -1.65 -19.38 29.76
C SER A 303 -1.77 -20.90 29.90
N LEU A 304 -1.70 -21.62 28.78
CA LEU A 304 -1.72 -23.08 28.76
C LEU A 304 -0.49 -23.68 29.44
N PHE A 305 0.71 -23.25 29.06
CA PHE A 305 1.96 -23.76 29.63
C PHE A 305 2.16 -23.39 31.11
N LYS A 306 1.51 -22.31 31.57
CA LYS A 306 1.49 -21.94 33.00
C LYS A 306 0.49 -22.73 33.84
N GLY A 307 -0.23 -23.71 33.26
CA GLY A 307 -1.18 -24.56 33.98
C GLY A 307 -2.51 -23.87 34.33
N HIS A 308 -2.79 -22.72 33.73
CA HIS A 308 -4.04 -21.96 33.94
C HIS A 308 -4.76 -21.76 32.60
N PRO A 309 -5.36 -22.82 32.02
CA PRO A 309 -6.06 -22.71 30.75
C PRO A 309 -7.26 -21.77 30.87
N ASN A 310 -7.47 -20.94 29.86
CA ASN A 310 -8.58 -20.00 29.78
C ASN A 310 -9.21 -20.04 28.39
N ARG A 311 -10.27 -19.25 28.15
CA ARG A 311 -10.92 -19.19 26.83
C ARG A 311 -9.97 -18.86 25.68
N TYR A 312 -8.88 -18.12 25.95
CA TYR A 312 -7.90 -17.76 24.94
C TYR A 312 -6.93 -18.90 24.62
N SER A 313 -6.57 -19.73 25.60
CA SER A 313 -5.73 -20.90 25.35
C SER A 313 -6.43 -21.90 24.45
N VAL A 314 -7.73 -22.15 24.65
CA VAL A 314 -8.53 -23.05 23.79
C VAL A 314 -8.61 -22.55 22.35
N ILE A 315 -8.88 -21.25 22.15
CA ILE A 315 -8.97 -20.66 20.81
C ILE A 315 -7.58 -20.69 20.13
N ALA A 316 -6.52 -20.34 20.86
CA ALA A 316 -5.16 -20.31 20.31
C ALA A 316 -4.66 -21.70 19.91
N THR A 317 -4.87 -22.74 20.73
CA THR A 317 -4.48 -24.11 20.37
C THR A 317 -5.25 -24.63 19.18
N GLY A 318 -6.56 -24.35 19.09
CA GLY A 318 -7.38 -24.72 17.94
C GLY A 318 -6.89 -24.07 16.64
N ILE A 319 -6.58 -22.77 16.66
CA ILE A 319 -6.05 -22.05 15.48
C ILE A 319 -4.68 -22.58 15.08
N ILE A 320 -3.77 -22.80 16.03
CA ILE A 320 -2.42 -23.31 15.76
C ILE A 320 -2.47 -24.73 15.21
N SER A 321 -3.27 -25.61 15.83
CA SER A 321 -3.45 -27.00 15.40
C SER A 321 -4.04 -27.07 13.99
N TRP A 322 -5.09 -26.28 13.71
CA TRP A 322 -5.68 -26.22 12.38
C TRP A 322 -4.68 -25.66 11.35
N TYR A 323 -3.97 -24.57 11.67
CA TYR A 323 -2.96 -24.03 10.76
C TYR A 323 -1.85 -25.04 10.46
N ALA A 324 -1.34 -25.76 11.47
CA ALA A 324 -0.33 -26.80 11.30
C ALA A 324 -0.84 -27.96 10.42
N TYR A 325 -2.09 -28.39 10.62
CA TYR A 325 -2.73 -29.38 9.75
C TYR A 325 -2.81 -28.90 8.30
N GLN A 326 -3.17 -27.64 8.07
CA GLN A 326 -3.23 -27.08 6.71
C GLN A 326 -1.84 -26.96 6.06
N VAL A 327 -0.79 -26.63 6.83
CA VAL A 327 0.61 -26.68 6.35
C VAL A 327 0.95 -28.10 5.89
N LEU A 328 0.59 -29.12 6.67
CA LEU A 328 0.80 -30.52 6.30
C LEU A 328 0.03 -30.90 5.03
N VAL A 329 -1.23 -30.50 4.90
CA VAL A 329 -2.03 -30.75 3.68
C VAL A 329 -1.39 -30.10 2.47
N VAL A 330 -0.91 -28.85 2.58
CA VAL A 330 -0.19 -28.17 1.50
C VAL A 330 1.11 -28.92 1.16
N TYR A 331 1.85 -29.41 2.14
CA TYR A 331 3.04 -30.24 1.91
C TYR A 331 2.69 -31.52 1.12
N LEU A 332 1.62 -32.23 1.50
CA LEU A 332 1.16 -33.43 0.79
C LEU A 332 0.70 -33.14 -0.65
N VAL A 333 0.13 -31.96 -0.90
CA VAL A 333 -0.21 -31.50 -2.26
C VAL A 333 1.04 -31.34 -3.12
N LEU A 334 2.16 -30.89 -2.54
CA LEU A 334 3.41 -30.64 -3.25
C LEU A 334 4.24 -31.91 -3.49
N THR A 335 4.19 -32.88 -2.57
CA THR A 335 5.09 -34.05 -2.59
C THR A 335 4.41 -35.36 -2.96
N VAL A 336 3.11 -35.52 -2.68
CA VAL A 336 2.40 -36.79 -2.84
C VAL A 336 1.40 -36.75 -3.98
N ASN A 337 0.33 -35.97 -3.84
CA ASN A 337 -0.73 -35.94 -4.84
C ASN A 337 -1.49 -34.59 -4.86
N PRO A 338 -1.60 -33.91 -6.00
CA PRO A 338 -2.35 -32.65 -6.11
C PRO A 338 -3.84 -32.79 -5.79
N ALA A 339 -4.42 -34.00 -5.77
CA ALA A 339 -5.80 -34.24 -5.35
C ALA A 339 -6.07 -33.86 -3.88
N PHE A 340 -5.05 -33.79 -3.01
CA PHE A 340 -5.22 -33.29 -1.64
C PHE A 340 -5.63 -31.81 -1.56
N THR A 341 -5.63 -31.09 -2.69
CA THR A 341 -6.04 -29.67 -2.77
C THR A 341 -7.49 -29.46 -2.31
N TYR A 342 -8.37 -30.46 -2.45
CA TYR A 342 -9.76 -30.38 -1.96
C TYR A 342 -9.87 -30.30 -0.44
N ASN A 343 -8.84 -30.75 0.29
CA ASN A 343 -8.80 -30.70 1.75
C ASN A 343 -8.25 -29.36 2.30
N ILE A 344 -7.87 -28.43 1.42
CA ILE A 344 -7.35 -27.13 1.81
C ILE A 344 -8.50 -26.20 2.23
N ASN A 345 -8.60 -25.96 3.54
CA ASN A 345 -9.62 -25.14 4.20
C ASN A 345 -9.02 -23.88 4.86
N LEU A 346 -7.99 -23.31 4.24
CA LEU A 346 -7.29 -22.10 4.70
C LEU A 346 -8.16 -20.83 4.70
N SER A 347 -9.20 -20.77 3.86
CA SER A 347 -10.17 -19.66 3.83
C SER A 347 -11.00 -19.58 5.11
N THR A 348 -11.49 -20.72 5.61
CA THR A 348 -12.25 -20.80 6.86
C THR A 348 -11.42 -20.34 8.05
N LEU A 349 -10.16 -20.76 8.12
CA LEU A 349 -9.23 -20.32 9.16
C LEU A 349 -9.00 -18.79 9.12
N ALA A 350 -8.82 -18.22 7.92
CA ALA A 350 -8.65 -16.78 7.74
C ALA A 350 -9.91 -15.98 8.14
N ILE A 351 -11.10 -16.51 7.86
CA ILE A 351 -12.38 -15.93 8.31
C ILE A 351 -12.48 -15.91 9.83
N ILE A 352 -12.16 -17.03 10.50
CA ILE A 352 -12.18 -17.12 11.97
C ILE A 352 -11.25 -16.08 12.59
N ILE A 353 -10.02 -15.98 12.07
CA ILE A 353 -9.03 -14.99 12.51
C ILE A 353 -9.56 -13.56 12.33
N THR A 354 -10.15 -13.28 11.16
CA THR A 354 -10.73 -11.97 10.87
C THR A 354 -11.85 -11.61 11.84
N CYS A 355 -12.75 -12.54 12.14
CA CYS A 355 -13.81 -12.36 13.13
C CYS A 355 -13.24 -12.07 14.54
N ILE A 356 -12.17 -12.77 14.95
CA ILE A 356 -11.49 -12.52 16.23
C ILE A 356 -10.96 -11.09 16.29
N ASN A 357 -10.27 -10.62 15.25
CA ASN A 357 -9.75 -9.26 15.22
C ASN A 357 -10.86 -8.19 15.23
N ILE A 358 -11.98 -8.44 14.53
CA ILE A 358 -13.15 -7.56 14.58
C ILE A 358 -13.70 -7.48 16.02
N ILE A 359 -13.87 -8.61 16.71
CA ILE A 359 -14.34 -8.64 18.10
C ILE A 359 -13.36 -7.91 19.03
N ARG A 360 -12.05 -8.12 18.86
CA ARG A 360 -11.00 -7.45 19.66
C ARG A 360 -11.05 -5.93 19.44
N TYR A 361 -11.19 -5.49 18.20
CA TYR A 361 -11.34 -4.07 17.87
C TYR A 361 -12.59 -3.45 18.50
N LEU A 362 -13.75 -4.11 18.37
CA LEU A 362 -15.01 -3.61 18.93
C LEU A 362 -14.97 -3.51 20.46
N LYS A 363 -14.34 -4.46 21.15
CA LYS A 363 -14.15 -4.42 22.62
C LYS A 363 -13.32 -3.23 23.06
N VAL A 364 -12.23 -2.96 22.35
CA VAL A 364 -11.32 -1.85 22.68
C VAL A 364 -11.93 -0.49 22.33
N LYS A 365 -12.79 -0.42 21.33
CA LYS A 365 -13.49 0.81 20.95
C LYS A 365 -14.66 1.15 21.87
N ARG A 366 -15.25 0.15 22.53
CA ARG A 366 -16.38 0.31 23.46
C ARG A 366 -15.94 0.76 24.85
N ASN A 367 -14.71 0.44 25.24
CA ASN A 367 -14.05 0.90 26.47
C ASN A 367 -13.28 2.20 26.21
#